data_AF-A0A2W4XR49-F1
#
_entry.id   AF-A0A2W4XR49-F1
#
_cell.length_a   1.000
_cell.length_b   1.000
_cell.length_c   1.000
_cell.angle_alpha   90.00
_cell.angle_beta   90.00
_cell.angle_gamma   90.00
#
_symmetry.space_group_name_H-M   'P 1'
#
loop_
_entity.id
_entity.type
_entity.pdbx_description
1 polymer ?
#
loop_
_entity_poly.entity_id
_entity_poly.type
_entity_poly.pdbx_seq_one_letter_code
_entity_poly.pdbx_strand_id
1 'polypeptide(L)'
;MAPKSKLQSLSVRLISMKSPDAKEETLTSADKLGSSHSDLQQLNAKRSPTKCKLVVNPGEPSEIVVKLKNSSNRSLLTNLRVEGDFPTQWLQIGMEGNELPPQAEMEAVLYFQIPTDFFENQEAIVQGSPLTINYQGQLQVYGGYANDDAAADLELFDIKPFKIYVRPSSLYLSFLPDIYREVDFVARFLKIFEESLEPDVQILDSLWAYLDPMLTSETMLPFIAHWVGWELSPALDIDRQRYLIKQAMQIYRWRGTRRGLRFYIHLFTGLPLDEHLPEGEKHINIFEISGRGFVLGEAQLGQNASTGGGRPFHFVVRIRNDLQNRLNLALVHRIIEREKPAFCTYDLETI
;
A
#
# COMPACT_ATOMS: atom_id res chain seq x y z
N MET A 1 20.04 -48.34 -22.85
CA MET A 1 20.91 -49.09 -21.91
C MET A 1 21.92 -48.09 -21.37
N ALA A 2 21.72 -47.57 -20.15
CA ALA A 2 22.65 -46.62 -19.55
C ALA A 2 23.89 -47.39 -19.04
N PRO A 3 25.13 -46.93 -19.32
CA PRO A 3 26.32 -47.56 -18.78
C PRO A 3 26.32 -47.40 -17.25
N LYS A 4 26.34 -48.52 -16.52
CA LYS A 4 26.50 -48.52 -15.06
C LYS A 4 27.92 -48.06 -14.74
N SER A 5 28.09 -46.81 -14.28
CA SER A 5 29.38 -46.29 -13.80
C SER A 5 29.80 -46.98 -12.50
N LYS A 6 31.12 -47.12 -12.29
CA LYS A 6 31.78 -47.94 -11.25
C LYS A 6 31.64 -47.42 -9.80
N LEU A 7 30.75 -46.47 -9.55
CA LEU A 7 30.66 -45.69 -8.30
C LEU A 7 29.41 -46.04 -7.46
N GLN A 8 29.12 -47.31 -7.19
CA GLN A 8 27.90 -47.77 -6.45
C GLN A 8 27.69 -47.23 -5.01
N SER A 9 28.46 -46.25 -4.54
CA SER A 9 28.52 -45.80 -3.14
C SER A 9 28.07 -44.36 -2.88
N LEU A 10 27.75 -43.56 -3.90
CA LEU A 10 27.23 -42.20 -3.70
C LEU A 10 25.69 -42.20 -3.72
N SER A 11 25.05 -41.56 -2.75
CA SER A 11 23.58 -41.42 -2.74
C SER A 11 23.18 -39.94 -2.79
N VAL A 12 22.29 -39.61 -3.72
CA VAL A 12 21.79 -38.24 -3.95
C VAL A 12 20.33 -38.14 -3.53
N ARG A 13 20.00 -37.16 -2.69
CA ARG A 13 18.61 -36.81 -2.33
C ARG A 13 18.34 -35.34 -2.59
N LEU A 14 17.22 -35.05 -3.25
CA LEU A 14 16.71 -33.69 -3.45
C LEU A 14 15.65 -33.38 -2.41
N ILE A 15 15.76 -32.24 -1.74
CA ILE A 15 14.80 -31.73 -0.76
C ILE A 15 14.41 -30.33 -1.20
N SER A 16 13.14 -30.16 -1.57
CA SER A 16 12.57 -28.85 -1.87
C SER A 16 12.19 -28.15 -0.57
N MET A 17 12.57 -26.88 -0.41
CA MET A 17 12.17 -26.07 0.76
C MET A 17 10.77 -25.48 0.64
N LYS A 18 10.21 -25.40 -0.59
CA LYS A 18 8.83 -24.98 -0.87
C LYS A 18 8.15 -26.04 -1.74
N SER A 19 7.40 -26.94 -1.11
CA SER A 19 6.56 -27.91 -1.82
C SER A 19 5.23 -27.28 -2.24
N PRO A 20 4.65 -27.66 -3.39
CA PRO A 20 3.31 -27.23 -3.76
C PRO A 20 2.27 -27.78 -2.78
N ASP A 21 1.44 -26.90 -2.22
CA ASP A 21 0.26 -27.28 -1.41
C ASP A 21 -0.85 -27.90 -2.27
N ALA A 22 -0.84 -27.63 -3.58
CA ALA A 22 -1.84 -28.11 -4.51
C ALA A 22 -1.69 -29.61 -4.84
N LYS A 23 -2.81 -30.31 -4.95
CA LYS A 23 -2.86 -31.74 -5.32
C LYS A 23 -2.29 -31.97 -6.72
N GLU A 24 -1.60 -33.11 -6.90
CA GLU A 24 -0.86 -33.45 -8.14
C GLU A 24 -1.71 -33.38 -9.41
N GLU A 25 -2.99 -33.75 -9.33
CA GLU A 25 -3.94 -33.75 -10.46
C GLU A 25 -4.24 -32.33 -10.97
N THR A 26 -4.30 -31.34 -10.08
CA THR A 26 -4.58 -29.95 -10.43
C THR A 26 -3.38 -29.25 -11.08
N LEU A 27 -2.16 -29.64 -10.70
CA LEU A 27 -0.91 -29.14 -11.30
C LEU A 27 -0.75 -29.59 -12.76
N THR A 28 -1.26 -30.78 -13.11
CA THR A 28 -1.19 -31.33 -14.49
C THR A 28 -2.33 -30.87 -15.39
N SER A 29 -3.45 -30.41 -14.81
CA SER A 29 -4.64 -30.00 -15.57
C SER A 29 -4.42 -28.71 -16.36
N ALA A 30 -3.46 -27.87 -15.94
CA ALA A 30 -3.09 -26.64 -16.64
C ALA A 30 -2.42 -26.90 -18.01
N ASP A 31 -1.76 -28.05 -18.20
CA ASP A 31 -1.06 -28.39 -19.45
C ASP A 31 -2.00 -29.03 -20.51
N LYS A 32 -3.21 -29.48 -20.13
CA LYS A 32 -4.10 -30.32 -20.95
C LYS A 32 -5.45 -29.69 -21.32
N LEU A 33 -5.51 -28.38 -21.54
CA LEU A 33 -6.72 -27.74 -22.08
C LEU A 33 -6.90 -27.91 -23.62
N GLY A 34 -6.03 -28.68 -24.28
CA GLY A 34 -6.07 -28.91 -25.73
C GLY A 34 -6.27 -30.36 -26.21
N SER A 35 -6.38 -31.36 -25.33
CA SER A 35 -6.57 -32.76 -25.76
C SER A 35 -7.86 -33.35 -25.19
N SER A 36 -8.86 -33.45 -26.06
CA SER A 36 -10.15 -34.09 -25.85
C SER A 36 -10.04 -35.52 -25.29
N HIS A 37 -10.90 -35.81 -24.31
CA HIS A 37 -11.55 -37.10 -24.04
C HIS A 37 -10.89 -38.36 -24.61
N SER A 38 -9.95 -38.93 -23.86
CA SER A 38 -9.76 -40.38 -23.73
C SER A 38 -8.66 -40.60 -22.69
N ASP A 39 -8.83 -41.65 -21.87
CA ASP A 39 -7.87 -42.17 -20.88
C ASP A 39 -8.32 -42.03 -19.41
N LEU A 40 -9.53 -42.53 -19.15
CA LEU A 40 -9.92 -43.07 -17.84
C LEU A 40 -9.42 -44.53 -17.63
N GLN A 41 -8.45 -44.99 -18.41
CA GLN A 41 -7.91 -46.35 -18.31
C GLN A 41 -6.38 -46.34 -18.22
N GLN A 42 -5.83 -45.93 -17.08
CA GLN A 42 -4.53 -46.38 -16.60
C GLN A 42 -4.35 -46.10 -15.10
N LEU A 43 -5.28 -46.61 -14.30
CA LEU A 43 -5.29 -46.52 -12.84
C LEU A 43 -4.31 -47.47 -12.14
N ASN A 44 -3.34 -48.07 -12.83
CA ASN A 44 -2.40 -49.00 -12.22
C ASN A 44 -1.00 -48.89 -12.83
N ALA A 45 -0.20 -47.96 -12.31
CA ALA A 45 1.25 -48.00 -12.48
C ALA A 45 1.97 -47.46 -11.24
N LYS A 46 2.34 -48.40 -10.37
CA LYS A 46 3.59 -48.43 -9.59
C LYS A 46 4.14 -47.07 -9.10
N ARG A 47 3.89 -46.80 -7.82
CA ARG A 47 4.74 -45.94 -6.97
C ARG A 47 6.22 -46.24 -7.21
N SER A 48 6.94 -45.30 -7.80
CA SER A 48 8.41 -45.19 -7.83
C SER A 48 8.82 -43.78 -8.27
N PRO A 49 10.01 -43.28 -7.91
CA PRO A 49 10.34 -42.58 -6.67
C PRO A 49 10.33 -41.04 -6.83
N THR A 50 9.90 -40.33 -5.79
CA THR A 50 10.07 -38.88 -5.50
C THR A 50 10.62 -37.99 -6.64
N LYS A 51 9.72 -37.41 -7.46
CA LYS A 51 10.02 -36.26 -8.32
C LYS A 51 10.06 -35.01 -7.44
N CYS A 52 11.22 -34.38 -7.28
CA CYS A 52 11.36 -33.14 -6.52
C CYS A 52 10.55 -32.02 -7.21
N LYS A 53 9.70 -31.33 -6.47
CA LYS A 53 8.86 -30.22 -6.97
C LYS A 53 9.16 -28.97 -6.16
N LEU A 54 9.44 -27.88 -6.86
CA LEU A 54 9.67 -26.57 -6.26
C LEU A 54 8.61 -25.60 -6.77
N VAL A 55 7.90 -24.95 -5.85
CA VAL A 55 7.12 -23.75 -6.18
C VAL A 55 8.01 -22.54 -5.93
N VAL A 56 8.08 -21.67 -6.93
CA VAL A 56 8.84 -20.42 -6.86
C VAL A 56 7.88 -19.27 -7.05
N ASN A 57 7.89 -18.36 -6.08
CA ASN A 57 7.20 -17.10 -6.18
C ASN A 57 8.20 -16.07 -6.74
N PRO A 58 7.86 -15.33 -7.83
CA PRO A 58 8.70 -14.25 -8.33
C PRO A 58 9.10 -13.27 -7.22
N GLY A 59 10.36 -12.85 -7.18
CA GLY A 59 10.89 -11.96 -6.15
C GLY A 59 11.31 -12.63 -4.83
N GLU A 60 10.88 -13.86 -4.56
CA GLU A 60 11.29 -14.61 -3.36
C GLU A 60 12.37 -15.65 -3.70
N PRO A 61 13.50 -15.69 -2.96
CA PRO A 61 14.48 -16.76 -3.15
C PRO A 61 13.85 -18.10 -2.78
N SER A 62 14.08 -19.10 -3.63
CA SER A 62 13.56 -20.46 -3.44
C SER A 62 14.69 -21.47 -3.62
N GLU A 63 14.75 -22.48 -2.75
CA GLU A 63 15.93 -23.35 -2.63
C GLU A 63 15.57 -24.83 -2.78
N ILE A 64 16.45 -25.58 -3.47
CA ILE A 64 16.48 -27.04 -3.45
C ILE A 64 17.80 -27.48 -2.82
N VAL A 65 17.72 -28.19 -1.70
CA VAL A 65 18.87 -28.80 -1.04
C VAL A 65 19.15 -30.16 -1.65
N VAL A 66 20.37 -30.33 -2.15
CA VAL A 66 20.92 -31.57 -2.68
C VAL A 66 21.83 -32.17 -1.61
N LYS A 67 21.40 -33.28 -1.00
CA LYS A 67 22.23 -34.04 -0.08
C LYS A 67 23.00 -35.11 -0.83
N LEU A 68 24.32 -35.00 -0.80
CA LEU A 68 25.27 -35.95 -1.37
C LEU A 68 25.90 -36.74 -0.22
N LYS A 69 25.77 -38.07 -0.23
CA LYS A 69 26.41 -38.94 0.76
C LYS A 69 27.40 -39.87 0.09
N ASN A 70 28.64 -39.84 0.54
CA ASN A 70 29.68 -40.75 0.09
C ASN A 70 29.76 -41.96 1.03
N SER A 71 29.36 -43.13 0.56
CA SER A 71 29.50 -44.39 1.30
C SER A 71 30.81 -45.12 0.97
N SER A 72 31.70 -44.49 0.21
CA SER A 72 33.00 -45.06 -0.17
C SER A 72 34.06 -44.76 0.89
N ASN A 73 35.16 -45.51 0.83
CA ASN A 73 36.31 -45.37 1.72
C ASN A 73 37.40 -44.46 1.13
N ARG A 74 37.08 -43.66 0.10
CA ARG A 74 37.98 -42.70 -0.55
C ARG A 74 37.30 -41.34 -0.69
N SER A 75 38.08 -40.27 -0.79
CA SER A 75 37.56 -38.96 -1.14
C SER A 75 37.07 -38.96 -2.60
N LEU A 76 35.90 -38.37 -2.81
CA LEU A 76 35.30 -38.20 -4.12
C LEU A 76 35.27 -36.72 -4.46
N LEU A 77 35.75 -36.36 -5.65
CA LEU A 77 35.49 -35.05 -6.24
C LEU A 77 34.11 -35.09 -6.88
N THR A 78 33.25 -34.14 -6.52
CA THR A 78 31.89 -34.03 -7.06
C THR A 78 31.67 -32.68 -7.70
N ASN A 79 30.97 -32.67 -8.84
CA ASN A 79 30.54 -31.45 -9.52
C ASN A 79 29.07 -31.59 -9.90
N LEU A 80 28.30 -30.53 -9.70
CA LEU A 80 26.87 -30.48 -10.00
C LEU A 80 26.64 -29.59 -11.22
N ARG A 81 25.94 -30.14 -12.22
CA ARG A 81 25.42 -29.36 -13.34
C ARG A 81 23.91 -29.50 -13.40
N VAL A 82 23.24 -28.41 -13.76
CA VAL A 82 21.79 -28.39 -13.90
C VAL A 82 21.47 -27.94 -15.32
N GLU A 83 20.65 -28.73 -15.99
CA GLU A 83 20.10 -28.43 -17.31
C GLU A 83 18.58 -28.44 -17.24
N GLY A 84 17.91 -27.59 -18.00
CA GLY A 84 16.46 -27.53 -18.01
C GLY A 84 15.91 -26.51 -18.99
N ASP A 85 14.59 -26.47 -19.09
CA ASP A 85 13.86 -25.60 -20.02
C ASP A 85 13.69 -24.16 -19.48
N PHE A 86 14.49 -23.77 -18.48
CA PHE A 86 14.44 -22.46 -17.82
C PHE A 86 15.72 -21.65 -18.07
N PRO A 87 15.66 -20.31 -18.01
CA PRO A 87 16.83 -19.46 -18.17
C PRO A 87 17.92 -19.79 -17.14
N THR A 88 19.16 -19.98 -17.61
CA THR A 88 20.30 -20.30 -16.74
C THR A 88 20.59 -19.22 -15.69
N GLN A 89 20.18 -17.98 -15.96
CA GLN A 89 20.34 -16.83 -15.07
C GLN A 89 19.52 -16.94 -13.78
N TRP A 90 18.45 -17.74 -13.77
CA TRP A 90 17.61 -17.92 -12.58
C TRP A 90 18.28 -18.79 -11.52
N LEU A 91 19.26 -19.59 -11.91
CA LEU A 91 19.85 -20.62 -11.06
C LEU A 91 21.26 -20.24 -10.63
N GLN A 92 21.51 -20.31 -9.33
CA GLN A 92 22.85 -20.29 -8.75
C GLN A 92 23.07 -21.56 -7.92
N ILE A 93 24.23 -22.19 -8.09
CA ILE A 93 24.59 -23.40 -7.35
C ILE A 93 25.59 -23.02 -6.26
N GLY A 94 25.18 -23.16 -4.99
CA GLY A 94 26.06 -23.02 -3.84
C GLY A 94 26.57 -24.38 -3.37
N MET A 95 27.90 -24.53 -3.27
CA MET A 95 28.56 -25.73 -2.73
C MET A 95 29.68 -25.31 -1.77
N GLU A 96 29.78 -25.96 -0.60
CA GLU A 96 30.81 -25.70 0.42
C GLU A 96 32.19 -26.32 0.08
N GLY A 97 32.36 -26.79 -1.16
CA GLY A 97 33.56 -27.44 -1.66
C GLY A 97 33.22 -28.51 -2.68
N ASN A 98 34.24 -28.99 -3.41
CA ASN A 98 34.07 -30.04 -4.42
C ASN A 98 34.55 -31.41 -3.93
N GLU A 99 35.16 -31.48 -2.75
CA GLU A 99 35.71 -32.71 -2.18
C GLU A 99 34.78 -33.28 -1.10
N LEU A 100 34.34 -34.51 -1.30
CA LEU A 100 33.47 -35.22 -0.40
C LEU A 100 34.28 -36.30 0.35
N PRO A 101 34.56 -36.13 1.65
CA PRO A 101 35.37 -37.06 2.42
C PRO A 101 34.73 -38.46 2.54
N PRO A 102 35.51 -39.51 2.86
CA PRO A 102 34.99 -40.86 3.00
C PRO A 102 33.95 -40.94 4.13
N GLN A 103 32.85 -41.66 3.89
CA GLN A 103 31.72 -41.80 4.83
C GLN A 103 31.04 -40.50 5.27
N ALA A 104 31.30 -39.38 4.60
CA ALA A 104 30.74 -38.08 4.95
C ALA A 104 29.50 -37.72 4.11
N GLU A 105 28.79 -36.69 4.56
CA GLU A 105 27.66 -36.07 3.88
C GLU A 105 28.03 -34.63 3.53
N MET A 106 27.60 -34.18 2.35
CA MET A 106 27.78 -32.82 1.87
C MET A 106 26.44 -32.30 1.35
N GLU A 107 26.16 -31.03 1.64
CA GLU A 107 24.97 -30.34 1.16
C GLU A 107 25.35 -29.33 0.09
N ALA A 108 24.60 -29.35 -1.01
CA ALA A 108 24.66 -28.33 -2.04
C ALA A 108 23.27 -27.68 -2.17
N VAL A 109 23.22 -26.39 -2.45
CA VAL A 109 21.95 -25.64 -2.54
C VAL A 109 21.80 -25.08 -3.94
N LEU A 110 20.67 -25.39 -4.56
CA LEU A 110 20.23 -24.77 -5.82
C LEU A 110 19.35 -23.56 -5.46
N TYR A 111 19.87 -22.36 -5.63
CA TYR A 111 19.14 -21.11 -5.43
C TYR A 111 18.45 -20.71 -6.73
N PHE A 112 17.13 -20.54 -6.65
CA PHE A 112 16.31 -20.03 -7.74
C PHE A 112 15.86 -18.61 -7.39
N GLN A 113 16.27 -17.65 -8.24
CA GLN A 113 15.88 -16.26 -8.14
C GLN A 113 15.20 -15.83 -9.45
N ILE A 114 13.87 -15.78 -9.41
CA ILE A 114 13.06 -15.35 -10.55
C ILE A 114 12.78 -13.85 -10.40
N PRO A 115 12.95 -13.05 -11.46
CA PRO A 115 12.65 -11.62 -11.45
C PRO A 115 11.21 -11.33 -10.99
N THR A 116 11.02 -10.24 -10.24
CA THR A 116 9.70 -9.82 -9.74
C THR A 116 8.70 -9.52 -10.86
N ASP A 117 9.21 -9.01 -11.98
CA ASP A 117 8.46 -8.60 -13.17
C ASP A 117 8.12 -9.77 -14.11
N PHE A 118 8.37 -11.02 -13.72
CA PHE A 118 8.19 -12.20 -14.57
C PHE A 118 6.81 -12.27 -15.26
N PHE A 119 5.74 -11.90 -14.56
CA PHE A 119 4.38 -11.90 -15.10
C PHE A 119 4.00 -10.61 -15.84
N GLU A 120 4.77 -9.53 -15.67
CA GLU A 120 4.49 -8.19 -16.19
C GLU A 120 5.37 -7.82 -17.39
N ASN A 121 6.43 -8.58 -17.62
CA ASN A 121 7.40 -8.31 -18.68
C ASN A 121 6.74 -8.31 -20.07
N GLN A 122 7.27 -7.45 -20.94
CA GLN A 122 6.74 -7.24 -22.30
C GLN A 122 6.73 -8.54 -23.14
N GLU A 123 7.67 -9.45 -22.85
CA GLU A 123 7.73 -10.80 -23.44
C GLU A 123 6.56 -11.70 -23.00
N ALA A 124 6.01 -11.49 -21.80
CA ALA A 124 4.83 -12.21 -21.31
C ALA A 124 3.52 -11.73 -21.94
N ILE A 125 3.51 -10.50 -22.49
CA ILE A 125 2.32 -9.84 -23.07
C ILE A 125 2.25 -10.02 -24.60
N VAL A 126 3.24 -10.70 -25.21
CA VAL A 126 3.28 -10.92 -26.66
C VAL A 126 2.04 -11.71 -27.13
N GLN A 127 1.27 -11.11 -28.03
CA GLN A 127 0.07 -11.71 -28.58
C GLN A 127 0.42 -12.99 -29.37
N GLY A 128 -0.12 -14.14 -28.94
CA GLY A 128 -0.06 -15.40 -29.68
C GLY A 128 0.84 -16.49 -29.09
N SER A 129 1.59 -16.21 -28.02
CA SER A 129 2.38 -17.24 -27.31
C SER A 129 1.95 -17.35 -25.84
N PRO A 130 1.56 -18.54 -25.35
CA PRO A 130 1.29 -18.73 -23.93
C PRO A 130 2.59 -18.65 -23.12
N LEU A 131 2.59 -17.88 -22.03
CA LEU A 131 3.70 -17.83 -21.09
C LEU A 131 3.90 -19.21 -20.45
N THR A 132 5.12 -19.74 -20.51
CA THR A 132 5.49 -20.99 -19.84
C THR A 132 5.66 -20.71 -18.35
N ILE A 133 4.91 -21.43 -17.51
CA ILE A 133 4.94 -21.27 -16.04
C ILE A 133 5.29 -22.58 -15.32
N ASN A 134 5.53 -23.64 -16.10
CA ASN A 134 5.86 -24.97 -15.66
C ASN A 134 7.16 -25.35 -16.38
N TYR A 135 8.24 -25.52 -15.61
CA TYR A 135 9.56 -25.84 -16.14
C TYR A 135 10.03 -27.20 -15.64
N GLN A 136 10.84 -27.87 -16.46
CA GLN A 136 11.48 -29.13 -16.11
C GLN A 136 12.99 -28.93 -16.06
N GLY A 137 13.62 -29.51 -15.04
CA GLY A 137 15.06 -29.49 -14.84
C GLY A 137 15.60 -30.87 -14.52
N GLN A 138 16.86 -31.09 -14.81
CA GLN A 138 17.60 -32.29 -14.49
C GLN A 138 18.91 -31.89 -13.81
N LEU A 139 19.11 -32.38 -12.60
CA LEU A 139 20.39 -32.28 -11.90
C LEU A 139 21.27 -33.46 -12.33
N GLN A 140 22.38 -33.14 -12.97
CA GLN A 140 23.44 -34.07 -13.31
C GLN A 140 24.53 -33.99 -12.24
N VAL A 141 24.74 -35.11 -11.55
CA VAL A 141 25.80 -35.25 -10.54
C VAL A 141 26.97 -35.94 -11.19
N TYR A 142 28.11 -35.28 -11.23
CA TYR A 142 29.38 -35.84 -11.69
C TYR A 142 30.24 -36.19 -10.49
N GLY A 143 30.91 -37.35 -10.54
CA GLY A 143 31.76 -37.85 -9.47
C GLY A 143 33.01 -38.52 -10.02
N GLY A 144 34.15 -38.29 -9.39
CA GLY A 144 35.41 -38.96 -9.69
C GLY A 144 36.22 -39.19 -8.42
N TYR A 145 37.13 -40.16 -8.44
CA TYR A 145 38.09 -40.31 -7.34
C TYR A 145 39.16 -39.23 -7.47
N ALA A 146 39.51 -38.59 -6.35
CA ALA A 146 40.68 -37.73 -6.31
C ALA A 146 41.94 -38.59 -6.50
N ASN A 147 42.58 -38.49 -7.67
CA ASN A 147 43.94 -38.98 -7.90
C ASN A 147 44.88 -37.77 -7.91
N ASP A 148 46.14 -37.96 -7.50
CA ASP A 148 47.17 -36.92 -7.40
C ASP A 148 47.56 -36.22 -8.74
N ASP A 149 47.03 -36.66 -9.89
CA ASP A 149 47.28 -36.06 -11.21
C ASP A 149 46.11 -35.18 -11.68
N ALA A 150 46.45 -33.99 -12.15
CA ALA A 150 45.67 -32.75 -12.23
C ALA A 150 44.43 -32.69 -13.16
N ALA A 151 43.78 -33.81 -13.48
CA ALA A 151 42.47 -33.82 -14.12
C ALA A 151 41.70 -35.07 -13.70
N ALA A 152 40.90 -34.97 -12.64
CA ALA A 152 39.96 -36.02 -12.31
C ALA A 152 38.95 -36.18 -13.46
N ASP A 153 38.98 -37.33 -14.15
CA ASP A 153 37.91 -37.73 -15.06
C ASP A 153 36.64 -37.91 -14.23
N LEU A 154 35.82 -36.86 -14.19
CA LEU A 154 34.54 -36.87 -13.50
C LEU A 154 33.53 -37.62 -14.37
N GLU A 155 33.14 -38.81 -13.93
CA GLU A 155 32.11 -39.60 -14.60
C GLU A 155 30.71 -39.11 -14.18
N LEU A 156 29.77 -39.14 -15.12
CA LEU A 156 28.36 -38.89 -14.78
C LEU A 156 27.86 -40.01 -13.86
N PHE A 157 27.45 -39.61 -12.66
CA PHE A 157 27.06 -40.52 -11.60
C PHE A 157 25.55 -40.78 -11.58
N ASP A 158 24.75 -39.71 -11.50
CA ASP A 158 23.30 -39.80 -11.37
C ASP A 158 22.63 -38.59 -12.04
N ILE A 159 21.41 -38.81 -12.55
CA ILE A 159 20.55 -37.77 -13.08
C ILE A 159 19.28 -37.76 -12.26
N LYS A 160 19.00 -36.64 -11.59
CA LYS A 160 17.77 -36.43 -10.82
C LYS A 160 16.87 -35.40 -11.50
N PRO A 161 15.72 -35.80 -12.07
CA PRO A 161 14.76 -34.84 -12.60
C PRO A 161 14.02 -34.12 -11.47
N PHE A 162 13.77 -32.83 -11.66
CA PHE A 162 12.93 -32.00 -10.81
C PHE A 162 12.02 -31.09 -11.66
N LYS A 163 10.95 -30.59 -11.05
CA LYS A 163 10.00 -29.68 -11.69
C LYS A 163 9.95 -28.37 -10.94
N ILE A 164 9.91 -27.26 -11.68
CA ILE A 164 9.75 -25.91 -11.14
C ILE A 164 8.40 -25.38 -11.58
N TYR A 165 7.63 -24.87 -10.63
CA TYR A 165 6.34 -24.24 -10.84
C TYR A 165 6.44 -22.77 -10.44
N VAL A 166 6.38 -21.87 -11.41
CA VAL A 166 6.38 -20.44 -11.13
C VAL A 166 4.94 -20.03 -10.86
N ARG A 167 4.66 -19.53 -9.65
CA ARG A 167 3.31 -19.18 -9.21
C ARG A 167 3.31 -17.80 -8.57
N PRO A 168 2.29 -16.98 -8.81
CA PRO A 168 2.14 -15.75 -8.07
C PRO A 168 1.66 -16.04 -6.64
N SER A 169 2.12 -15.25 -5.69
CA SER A 169 1.55 -15.20 -4.34
C SER A 169 0.28 -14.35 -4.35
N SER A 170 -0.84 -14.88 -3.84
CA SER A 170 -2.07 -14.11 -3.62
C SER A 170 -2.45 -14.07 -2.15
N LEU A 171 -2.75 -12.88 -1.64
CA LEU A 171 -3.27 -12.68 -0.29
C LEU A 171 -4.71 -13.21 -0.19
N TYR A 172 -5.47 -13.11 -1.28
CA TYR A 172 -6.90 -13.44 -1.29
C TYR A 172 -7.19 -14.92 -1.06
N LEU A 173 -6.21 -15.80 -1.31
CA LEU A 173 -6.31 -17.23 -1.02
C LEU A 173 -6.51 -17.51 0.47
N SER A 174 -5.99 -16.64 1.35
CA SER A 174 -6.19 -16.76 2.80
C SER A 174 -7.64 -16.54 3.23
N PHE A 175 -8.48 -15.88 2.43
CA PHE A 175 -9.90 -15.69 2.72
C PHE A 175 -10.78 -16.86 2.27
N LEU A 176 -10.25 -17.81 1.51
CA LEU A 176 -11.01 -18.96 1.01
C LEU A 176 -10.95 -20.18 1.94
N PRO A 177 -11.98 -21.04 1.92
CA PRO A 177 -11.93 -22.37 2.55
C PRO A 177 -10.83 -23.26 1.96
N ASP A 178 -10.29 -24.18 2.76
CA ASP A 178 -9.15 -25.03 2.39
C ASP A 178 -9.35 -25.85 1.11
N ILE A 179 -10.59 -26.29 0.83
CA ILE A 179 -10.93 -27.06 -0.39
C ILE A 179 -10.55 -26.29 -1.66
N TYR A 180 -10.66 -24.97 -1.65
CA TYR A 180 -10.30 -24.12 -2.78
C TYR A 180 -8.81 -23.78 -2.82
N ARG A 181 -8.13 -23.79 -1.67
CA ARG A 181 -6.68 -23.55 -1.56
C ARG A 181 -5.86 -24.68 -2.15
N GLU A 182 -6.37 -25.91 -2.11
CA GLU A 182 -5.74 -27.10 -2.68
C GLU A 182 -5.69 -27.10 -4.24
N VAL A 183 -6.35 -26.13 -4.90
CA VAL A 183 -6.44 -26.05 -6.36
C VAL A 183 -5.52 -24.95 -6.89
N ASP A 184 -4.46 -25.36 -7.62
CA ASP A 184 -3.46 -24.46 -8.21
C ASP A 184 -4.05 -23.31 -9.04
N PHE A 185 -5.07 -23.62 -9.84
CA PHE A 185 -5.72 -22.65 -10.71
C PHE A 185 -6.38 -21.50 -9.94
N VAL A 186 -6.96 -21.79 -8.77
CA VAL A 186 -7.70 -20.78 -7.98
C VAL A 186 -6.77 -19.67 -7.52
N ALA A 187 -5.58 -20.02 -7.02
CA ALA A 187 -4.57 -19.04 -6.61
C ALA A 187 -4.19 -18.09 -7.75
N ARG A 188 -3.94 -18.66 -8.95
CA ARG A 188 -3.59 -17.90 -10.15
C ARG A 188 -4.73 -17.03 -10.66
N PHE A 189 -5.95 -17.56 -10.66
CA PHE A 189 -7.14 -16.85 -11.08
C PHE A 189 -7.45 -15.67 -10.15
N LEU A 190 -7.39 -15.88 -8.84
CA LEU A 190 -7.60 -14.82 -7.85
C LEU A 190 -6.55 -13.73 -7.93
N LYS A 191 -5.30 -14.07 -8.25
CA LYS A 191 -4.26 -13.05 -8.40
C LYS A 191 -4.62 -12.00 -9.44
N ILE A 192 -5.30 -12.38 -10.53
CA ILE A 192 -5.75 -11.43 -11.56
C ILE A 192 -6.70 -10.38 -10.94
N PHE A 193 -7.64 -10.83 -10.10
CA PHE A 193 -8.56 -9.91 -9.42
C PHE A 193 -7.86 -9.07 -8.37
N GLU A 194 -6.97 -9.68 -7.59
CA GLU A 194 -6.14 -8.99 -6.61
C GLU A 194 -5.38 -7.84 -7.28
N GLU A 195 -4.61 -8.10 -8.34
CA GLU A 195 -3.88 -7.05 -9.07
C GLU A 195 -4.79 -5.99 -9.68
N SER A 196 -6.00 -6.37 -10.14
CA SER A 196 -6.94 -5.40 -10.71
C SER A 196 -7.64 -4.51 -9.67
N LEU A 197 -7.88 -5.05 -8.46
CA LEU A 197 -8.66 -4.39 -7.40
C LEU A 197 -7.79 -3.66 -6.39
N GLU A 198 -6.55 -4.10 -6.20
CA GLU A 198 -5.62 -3.53 -5.22
C GLU A 198 -5.45 -2.00 -5.38
N PRO A 199 -5.34 -1.43 -6.61
CA PRO A 199 -5.29 0.02 -6.77
C PRO A 199 -6.54 0.74 -6.24
N ASP A 200 -7.72 0.17 -6.45
CA ASP A 200 -8.97 0.75 -5.96
C ASP A 200 -9.06 0.70 -4.43
N VAL A 201 -8.60 -0.40 -3.82
CA VAL A 201 -8.52 -0.53 -2.35
C VAL A 201 -7.57 0.52 -1.78
N GLN A 202 -6.40 0.71 -2.39
CA GLN A 202 -5.44 1.75 -1.98
C GLN A 202 -6.00 3.17 -2.11
N ILE A 203 -6.80 3.44 -3.15
CA ILE A 203 -7.51 4.71 -3.32
C ILE A 203 -8.54 4.91 -2.19
N LEU A 204 -9.29 3.86 -1.83
CA LEU A 204 -10.26 3.92 -0.73
C LEU A 204 -9.58 4.14 0.63
N ASP A 205 -8.46 3.49 0.88
CA ASP A 205 -7.67 3.68 2.11
C ASP A 205 -7.13 5.12 2.24
N SER A 206 -6.87 5.78 1.12
CA SER A 206 -6.44 7.18 1.06
C SER A 206 -7.58 8.18 0.84
N LEU A 207 -8.84 7.73 0.76
CA LEU A 207 -10.00 8.58 0.45
C LEU A 207 -10.16 9.75 1.44
N TRP A 208 -9.89 9.52 2.71
CA TRP A 208 -9.99 10.54 3.76
C TRP A 208 -9.10 11.76 3.46
N ALA A 209 -7.94 11.57 2.82
CA ALA A 209 -7.00 12.65 2.50
C ALA A 209 -7.54 13.54 1.37
N TYR A 210 -8.32 12.98 0.43
CA TYR A 210 -9.01 13.74 -0.61
C TYR A 210 -10.19 14.55 -0.08
N LEU A 211 -10.71 14.22 1.11
CA LEU A 211 -11.83 14.92 1.75
C LEU A 211 -11.38 15.98 2.77
N ASP A 212 -10.13 15.95 3.26
CA ASP A 212 -9.59 17.03 4.11
C ASP A 212 -9.17 18.22 3.24
N PRO A 213 -9.77 19.42 3.41
CA PRO A 213 -9.37 20.64 2.70
C PRO A 213 -7.88 20.96 2.82
N MET A 214 -7.21 20.52 3.88
CA MET A 214 -5.79 20.80 4.12
C MET A 214 -4.85 19.91 3.31
N LEU A 215 -5.30 18.71 2.92
CA LEU A 215 -4.46 17.70 2.25
C LEU A 215 -4.78 17.56 0.77
N THR A 216 -6.04 17.81 0.41
CA THR A 216 -6.53 17.66 -0.95
C THR A 216 -5.82 18.58 -1.96
N SER A 217 -5.79 18.18 -3.23
CA SER A 217 -5.30 19.02 -4.32
C SER A 217 -6.13 20.30 -4.48
N GLU A 218 -5.52 21.34 -5.04
CA GLU A 218 -6.21 22.62 -5.32
C GLU A 218 -7.39 22.44 -6.28
N THR A 219 -7.30 21.47 -7.20
CA THR A 219 -8.36 21.15 -8.18
C THR A 219 -9.60 20.56 -7.54
N MET A 220 -9.47 19.88 -6.40
CA MET A 220 -10.58 19.27 -5.65
C MET A 220 -11.20 20.26 -4.64
N LEU A 221 -10.51 21.35 -4.33
CA LEU A 221 -10.98 22.35 -3.36
C LEU A 221 -12.34 22.97 -3.73
N PRO A 222 -12.66 23.32 -5.00
CA PRO A 222 -13.97 23.81 -5.38
C PRO A 222 -15.10 22.80 -5.15
N PHE A 223 -14.83 21.51 -5.30
CA PHE A 223 -15.81 20.46 -5.03
C PHE A 223 -16.16 20.40 -3.54
N ILE A 224 -15.15 20.43 -2.67
CA ILE A 224 -15.36 20.42 -1.21
C ILE A 224 -16.01 21.73 -0.75
N ALA A 225 -15.58 22.87 -1.31
CA ALA A 225 -16.20 24.17 -1.02
C ALA A 225 -17.69 24.15 -1.39
N HIS A 226 -18.05 23.60 -2.57
CA HIS A 226 -19.44 23.43 -2.98
C HIS A 226 -20.22 22.52 -2.03
N TRP A 227 -19.63 21.39 -1.60
CA TRP A 227 -20.24 20.48 -0.64
C TRP A 227 -20.61 21.14 0.69
N VAL A 228 -19.73 22.00 1.20
CA VAL A 228 -19.96 22.73 2.44
C VAL A 228 -20.72 24.05 2.18
N GLY A 229 -21.11 24.36 0.94
CA GLY A 229 -21.77 25.61 0.58
C GLY A 229 -20.91 26.87 0.82
N TRP A 230 -19.59 26.72 0.78
CA TRP A 230 -18.62 27.80 0.93
C TRP A 230 -18.32 28.48 -0.42
N GLU A 231 -18.28 29.80 -0.42
CA GLU A 231 -17.95 30.58 -1.62
C GLU A 231 -16.45 30.85 -1.68
N LEU A 232 -15.80 30.41 -2.75
CA LEU A 232 -14.38 30.68 -2.97
C LEU A 232 -14.16 32.14 -3.34
N SER A 233 -13.15 32.76 -2.73
CA SER A 233 -12.77 34.16 -3.00
C SER A 233 -11.35 34.23 -3.55
N PRO A 234 -11.15 34.63 -4.83
CA PRO A 234 -9.82 34.69 -5.43
C PRO A 234 -8.90 35.74 -4.78
N ALA A 235 -9.43 36.60 -3.93
CA ALA A 235 -8.65 37.56 -3.15
C ALA A 235 -7.90 36.93 -1.96
N LEU A 236 -8.24 35.69 -1.61
CA LEU A 236 -7.63 34.94 -0.52
C LEU A 236 -6.59 33.95 -1.03
N ASP A 237 -5.50 33.85 -0.28
CA ASP A 237 -4.51 32.81 -0.45
C ASP A 237 -5.11 31.41 -0.24
N ILE A 238 -4.57 30.41 -0.94
CA ILE A 238 -5.12 29.06 -1.01
C ILE A 238 -5.12 28.41 0.38
N ASP A 239 -4.06 28.57 1.15
CA ASP A 239 -3.96 28.00 2.49
C ASP A 239 -5.03 28.57 3.44
N ARG A 240 -5.30 29.88 3.32
CA ARG A 240 -6.38 30.53 4.06
C ARG A 240 -7.75 30.03 3.62
N GLN A 241 -7.98 29.86 2.31
CA GLN A 241 -9.23 29.30 1.80
C GLN A 241 -9.48 27.89 2.35
N ARG A 242 -8.46 27.02 2.29
CA ARG A 242 -8.55 25.66 2.82
C ARG A 242 -8.88 25.67 4.31
N TYR A 243 -8.24 26.56 5.08
CA TYR A 243 -8.49 26.67 6.52
C TYR A 243 -9.91 27.14 6.82
N LEU A 244 -10.42 28.12 6.06
CA LEU A 244 -11.80 28.59 6.18
C LEU A 244 -12.81 27.50 5.84
N ILE A 245 -12.58 26.72 4.78
CA ILE A 245 -13.44 25.59 4.41
C ILE A 245 -13.45 24.55 5.53
N LYS A 246 -12.28 24.24 6.12
CA LYS A 246 -12.18 23.33 7.27
C LYS A 246 -12.99 23.81 8.48
N GLN A 247 -13.06 25.13 8.70
CA GLN A 247 -13.81 25.74 9.81
C GLN A 247 -15.27 26.10 9.45
N ALA A 248 -15.70 25.92 8.21
CA ALA A 248 -16.99 26.41 7.72
C ALA A 248 -18.18 25.90 8.56
N MET A 249 -18.17 24.62 8.97
CA MET A 249 -19.22 24.07 9.83
C MET A 249 -19.30 24.77 11.20
N GLN A 250 -18.17 25.16 11.79
CA GLN A 250 -18.18 25.91 13.06
C GLN A 250 -18.72 27.33 12.87
N ILE A 251 -18.33 27.98 11.76
CA ILE A 251 -18.84 29.30 11.38
C ILE A 251 -20.36 29.25 11.26
N TYR A 252 -20.91 28.30 10.49
CA TYR A 252 -22.35 28.19 10.30
C TYR A 252 -23.11 27.84 11.58
N ARG A 253 -22.53 27.03 12.47
CA ARG A 253 -23.15 26.70 13.77
C ARG A 253 -23.33 27.90 14.68
N TRP A 254 -22.50 28.94 14.56
CA TRP A 254 -22.55 30.14 15.39
C TRP A 254 -23.00 31.39 14.62
N ARG A 255 -23.51 31.21 13.40
CA ARG A 255 -24.03 32.31 12.57
C ARG A 255 -25.10 33.10 13.32
N GLY A 256 -25.05 34.43 13.19
CA GLY A 256 -25.93 35.34 13.91
C GLY A 256 -25.61 35.55 15.39
N THR A 257 -24.58 34.90 15.93
CA THR A 257 -24.14 35.12 17.32
C THR A 257 -22.89 35.99 17.37
N ARG A 258 -22.73 36.71 18.49
CA ARG A 258 -21.50 37.47 18.79
C ARG A 258 -20.24 36.59 18.72
N ARG A 259 -20.34 35.34 19.21
CA ARG A 259 -19.24 34.38 19.18
C ARG A 259 -18.85 34.00 17.75
N GLY A 260 -19.83 33.67 16.91
CA GLY A 260 -19.58 33.28 15.52
C GLY A 260 -19.00 34.42 14.70
N LEU A 261 -19.55 35.63 14.85
CA LEU A 261 -19.03 36.80 14.15
C LEU A 261 -17.58 37.09 14.54
N ARG A 262 -17.28 37.08 15.84
CA ARG A 262 -15.93 37.27 16.35
C ARG A 262 -14.96 36.19 15.87
N PHE A 263 -15.41 34.92 15.88
CA PHE A 263 -14.63 33.79 15.39
C PHE A 263 -14.31 33.94 13.90
N TYR A 264 -15.27 34.30 13.07
CA TYR A 264 -15.02 34.47 11.64
C TYR A 264 -14.09 35.67 11.37
N ILE A 265 -14.28 36.81 12.06
CA ILE A 265 -13.34 37.94 11.94
C ILE A 265 -11.92 37.52 12.35
N HIS A 266 -11.76 36.73 13.42
CA HIS A 266 -10.47 36.17 13.84
C HIS A 266 -9.85 35.30 12.74
N LEU A 267 -10.58 34.33 12.19
CA LEU A 267 -10.06 33.44 11.15
C LEU A 267 -9.59 34.21 9.90
N PHE A 268 -10.26 35.32 9.58
CA PHE A 268 -9.95 36.12 8.41
C PHE A 268 -8.80 37.12 8.64
N THR A 269 -8.81 37.79 9.79
CA THR A 269 -7.85 38.87 10.11
C THR A 269 -6.59 38.38 10.81
N GLY A 270 -6.64 37.20 11.44
CA GLY A 270 -5.59 36.67 12.30
C GLY A 270 -5.48 37.35 13.68
N LEU A 271 -6.34 38.30 13.99
CA LEU A 271 -6.36 38.99 15.29
C LEU A 271 -6.80 38.04 16.40
N PRO A 272 -6.15 38.02 17.58
CA PRO A 272 -6.48 37.07 18.64
C PRO A 272 -7.89 37.28 19.20
N LEU A 273 -8.49 36.20 19.72
CA LEU A 273 -9.84 36.21 20.29
C LEU A 273 -9.92 36.72 21.73
N ASP A 274 -8.78 36.74 22.44
CA ASP A 274 -8.60 37.19 23.81
C ASP A 274 -9.72 36.76 24.77
N GLU A 275 -10.05 35.47 24.80
CA GLU A 275 -11.17 34.99 25.62
C GLU A 275 -10.94 35.20 27.12
N HIS A 276 -9.69 35.34 27.55
CA HIS A 276 -9.29 35.63 28.93
C HIS A 276 -9.46 37.11 29.33
N LEU A 277 -9.59 38.03 28.37
CA LEU A 277 -9.70 39.46 28.64
C LEU A 277 -11.17 39.90 28.75
N PRO A 278 -11.47 40.97 29.51
CA PRO A 278 -12.79 41.58 29.50
C PRO A 278 -13.12 42.15 28.10
N GLU A 279 -14.40 42.21 27.72
CA GLU A 279 -14.82 42.59 26.35
C GLU A 279 -14.24 43.91 25.85
N GLY A 280 -14.10 44.91 26.74
CA GLY A 280 -13.53 46.21 26.41
C GLY A 280 -12.08 46.18 25.91
N GLU A 281 -11.33 45.14 26.27
CA GLU A 281 -9.88 45.05 26.03
C GLU A 281 -9.52 44.12 24.87
N LYS A 282 -10.48 43.34 24.35
CA LYS A 282 -10.24 42.37 23.27
C LYS A 282 -9.93 43.07 21.95
N HIS A 283 -9.11 42.42 21.13
CA HIS A 283 -8.81 42.92 19.78
C HIS A 283 -10.06 43.00 18.89
N ILE A 284 -10.96 42.03 19.00
CA ILE A 284 -12.26 42.05 18.33
C ILE A 284 -13.35 42.16 19.39
N ASN A 285 -13.77 43.40 19.65
CA ASN A 285 -14.82 43.73 20.61
C ASN A 285 -16.16 43.91 19.87
N ILE A 286 -17.21 43.31 20.42
CA ILE A 286 -18.58 43.46 19.93
C ILE A 286 -19.47 43.77 21.12
N PHE A 287 -20.09 44.93 21.10
CA PHE A 287 -20.99 45.41 22.16
C PHE A 287 -22.26 46.01 21.58
N GLU A 288 -23.35 45.91 22.34
CA GLU A 288 -24.64 46.50 21.98
C GLU A 288 -24.80 47.86 22.65
N ILE A 289 -25.49 48.78 21.97
CA ILE A 289 -25.85 50.08 22.56
C ILE A 289 -27.13 49.88 23.37
N SER A 290 -26.98 49.21 24.51
CA SER A 290 -28.07 48.98 25.45
C SER A 290 -28.20 50.18 26.37
N GLY A 291 -29.21 51.02 26.12
CA GLY A 291 -29.54 52.15 26.98
C GLY A 291 -31.04 52.20 27.20
N ARG A 292 -31.49 52.11 28.46
CA ARG A 292 -32.79 52.68 28.81
C ARG A 292 -32.64 54.18 28.54
N GLY A 293 -33.43 54.71 27.62
CA GLY A 293 -33.46 56.16 27.39
C GLY A 293 -33.82 56.91 28.67
N PHE A 294 -33.85 58.24 28.61
CA PHE A 294 -34.31 59.04 29.73
C PHE A 294 -35.74 58.67 30.16
N VAL A 295 -35.87 57.90 31.25
CA VAL A 295 -37.14 57.59 31.92
C VAL A 295 -37.33 58.58 33.06
N LEU A 296 -38.31 59.49 32.92
CA LEU A 296 -38.65 60.46 33.96
C LEU A 296 -38.98 59.72 35.27
N GLY A 297 -38.28 60.08 36.36
CA GLY A 297 -38.47 59.50 37.70
C GLY A 297 -37.50 58.37 38.07
N GLU A 298 -36.91 57.66 37.08
CA GLU A 298 -35.88 56.64 37.32
C GLU A 298 -34.48 57.10 36.91
N ALA A 299 -34.39 57.98 35.91
CA ALA A 299 -33.11 58.43 35.38
C ALA A 299 -32.43 59.46 36.31
N GLN A 300 -31.25 59.11 36.82
CA GLN A 300 -30.36 60.04 37.51
C GLN A 300 -29.41 60.71 36.50
N LEU A 301 -29.48 62.05 36.43
CA LEU A 301 -28.65 62.86 35.53
C LEU A 301 -27.16 62.61 35.81
N GLY A 302 -26.38 62.28 34.77
CA GLY A 302 -24.95 62.00 34.88
C GLY A 302 -24.57 60.57 35.30
N GLN A 303 -25.54 59.73 35.67
CA GLN A 303 -25.29 58.30 35.97
C GLN A 303 -25.92 57.39 34.90
N ASN A 304 -27.25 57.47 34.74
CA ASN A 304 -28.01 56.55 33.88
C ASN A 304 -28.95 57.27 32.91
N ALA A 305 -28.83 58.60 32.81
CA ALA A 305 -29.62 59.42 31.90
C ALA A 305 -28.96 59.49 30.52
N SER A 306 -29.50 58.77 29.53
CA SER A 306 -29.12 58.95 28.11
C SER A 306 -30.19 59.76 27.36
N THR A 307 -29.77 60.84 26.70
CA THR A 307 -30.62 61.57 25.75
C THR A 307 -30.70 60.78 24.46
N GLY A 308 -31.84 60.15 24.23
CA GLY A 308 -32.01 59.13 23.20
C GLY A 308 -31.90 57.74 23.82
N GLY A 309 -32.95 56.94 23.66
CA GLY A 309 -32.89 55.52 24.02
C GLY A 309 -31.79 54.80 23.26
N GLY A 310 -31.37 53.64 23.76
CA GLY A 310 -30.47 52.76 23.03
C GLY A 310 -30.98 52.47 21.62
N ARG A 311 -30.07 52.09 20.72
CA ARG A 311 -30.44 51.66 19.37
C ARG A 311 -30.81 50.17 19.44
N PRO A 312 -32.10 49.78 19.48
CA PRO A 312 -32.46 48.37 19.55
C PRO A 312 -31.94 47.64 18.30
N PHE A 313 -31.50 46.39 18.48
CA PHE A 313 -30.95 45.56 17.40
C PHE A 313 -29.75 46.21 16.67
N HIS A 314 -28.97 47.00 17.39
CA HIS A 314 -27.76 47.65 16.86
C HIS A 314 -26.54 47.31 17.72
N PHE A 315 -25.49 46.84 17.07
CA PHE A 315 -24.22 46.50 17.71
C PHE A 315 -23.05 47.21 17.04
N VAL A 316 -22.01 47.50 17.81
CA VAL A 316 -20.77 48.09 17.29
C VAL A 316 -19.70 47.00 17.30
N VAL A 317 -19.07 46.79 16.14
CA VAL A 317 -17.88 45.96 16.02
C VAL A 317 -16.67 46.88 16.07
N ARG A 318 -15.82 46.69 17.06
CA ARG A 318 -14.60 47.46 17.24
C ARG A 318 -13.40 46.55 17.08
N ILE A 319 -12.53 46.90 16.14
CA ILE A 319 -11.32 46.15 15.83
C ILE A 319 -10.12 46.99 16.25
N ARG A 320 -9.36 46.50 17.24
CA ARG A 320 -8.06 47.05 17.62
C ARG A 320 -6.99 46.36 16.82
N ASN A 321 -6.21 47.12 16.05
CA ASN A 321 -5.20 46.58 15.15
C ASN A 321 -3.79 46.97 15.59
N ASP A 322 -3.33 46.36 16.68
CA ASP A 322 -1.99 46.63 17.23
C ASP A 322 -0.86 46.14 16.30
N LEU A 323 -1.17 45.26 15.36
CA LEU A 323 -0.20 44.62 14.45
C LEU A 323 0.15 45.47 13.21
N GLN A 324 -0.42 46.67 13.03
CA GLN A 324 -0.21 47.57 11.88
C GLN A 324 -0.39 46.91 10.49
N ASN A 325 -1.01 45.74 10.42
CA ASN A 325 -1.28 45.06 9.17
C ASN A 325 -2.40 45.78 8.41
N ARG A 326 -2.32 45.84 7.07
CA ARG A 326 -3.41 46.37 6.24
C ARG A 326 -4.63 45.46 6.36
N LEU A 327 -5.58 45.84 7.21
CA LEU A 327 -6.88 45.18 7.29
C LEU A 327 -7.73 45.57 6.09
N ASN A 328 -8.25 44.57 5.38
CA ASN A 328 -9.20 44.82 4.31
C ASN A 328 -10.61 45.02 4.88
N LEU A 329 -10.93 46.26 5.22
CA LEU A 329 -12.22 46.62 5.84
C LEU A 329 -13.42 46.28 4.95
N ALA A 330 -13.29 46.36 3.63
CA ALA A 330 -14.36 46.00 2.72
C ALA A 330 -14.76 44.51 2.86
N LEU A 331 -13.77 43.64 3.10
CA LEU A 331 -14.03 42.22 3.33
C LEU A 331 -14.61 41.96 4.71
N VAL A 332 -14.16 42.69 5.74
CA VAL A 332 -14.76 42.62 7.08
C VAL A 332 -16.23 43.05 7.05
N HIS A 333 -16.57 44.14 6.36
CA HIS A 333 -17.95 44.54 6.13
C HIS A 333 -18.76 43.43 5.45
N ARG A 334 -18.20 42.80 4.42
CA ARG A 334 -18.87 41.69 3.71
C ARG A 334 -19.13 40.49 4.62
N ILE A 335 -18.19 40.17 5.50
CA ILE A 335 -18.34 39.10 6.50
C ILE A 335 -19.46 39.45 7.48
N ILE A 336 -19.43 40.67 8.05
CA ILE A 336 -20.46 41.11 9.01
C ILE A 336 -21.84 41.10 8.34
N GLU A 337 -21.98 41.61 7.12
CA GLU A 337 -23.23 41.58 6.36
C GLU A 337 -23.78 40.17 6.13
N ARG A 338 -22.89 39.20 5.85
CA ARG A 338 -23.29 37.81 5.63
C ARG A 338 -23.71 37.10 6.91
N GLU A 339 -23.04 37.40 8.03
CA GLU A 339 -23.25 36.70 9.30
C GLU A 339 -24.28 37.37 10.22
N LYS A 340 -24.55 38.66 10.05
CA LYS A 340 -25.50 39.38 10.90
C LYS A 340 -26.93 38.87 10.67
N PRO A 341 -27.77 38.83 11.72
CA PRO A 341 -29.20 38.63 11.54
C PRO A 341 -29.79 39.76 10.68
N ALA A 342 -30.79 39.45 9.87
CA ALA A 342 -31.37 40.41 8.91
C ALA A 342 -31.91 41.69 9.57
N PHE A 343 -32.40 41.59 10.80
CA PHE A 343 -32.98 42.71 11.55
C PHE A 343 -31.95 43.58 12.29
N CYS A 344 -30.67 43.15 12.35
CA CYS A 344 -29.64 43.90 13.05
C CYS A 344 -28.94 44.91 12.14
N THR A 345 -28.60 46.06 12.71
CA THR A 345 -27.71 47.07 12.11
C THR A 345 -26.38 47.09 12.86
N TYR A 346 -25.32 47.57 12.21
CA TYR A 346 -24.01 47.65 12.85
C TYR A 346 -23.22 48.87 12.39
N ASP A 347 -22.33 49.32 13.29
CA ASP A 347 -21.25 50.25 12.99
C ASP A 347 -19.90 49.51 13.16
N LEU A 348 -18.94 49.77 12.27
CA LEU A 348 -17.58 49.21 12.34
C LEU A 348 -16.58 50.31 12.69
N GLU A 349 -15.88 50.15 13.80
CA GLU A 349 -14.85 51.08 14.28
C GLU A 349 -13.47 50.39 14.28
N THR A 350 -12.44 51.06 13.78
CA THR A 350 -11.04 50.63 13.92
C THR A 350 -10.31 51.58 14.85
N ILE A 351 -9.61 51.04 15.86
CA ILE A 351 -8.82 51.82 16.83
C ILE A 351 -7.35 51.41 16.77
#